data_AF-A0A1G5BFR9-F1
#
_entry.id   AF-A0A1G5BFR9-F1
#
_cell.length_a   1.000
_cell.length_b   1.000
_cell.length_c   1.000
_cell.angle_alpha   90.00
_cell.angle_beta   90.00
_cell.angle_gamma   90.00
#
_symmetry.space_group_name_H-M   'P 1'
#
loop_
_entity.id
_entity.type
_entity.pdbx_description
1 polymer ?
#
loop_
_entity_poly.entity_id
_entity_poly.type
_entity_poly.pdbx_seq_one_letter_code
_entity_poly.pdbx_strand_id
1 'polypeptide(L)'
;MHNPRPTLRPTQPSRLRSEKSHVSPFEGRGRSREAARRVHHRINPDREAFLRRWSLLMISSFSSREICAVHFDVTFQTACNWFDGNCSPYGHHVDHAVRTLPRYVEIMTGK
;
A
#
# COMPACT_ATOMS: atom_id res chain seq x y z
N MET A 1 -46.66 -7.76 -57.01
CA MET A 1 -47.37 -6.80 -56.15
C MET A 1 -47.31 -7.29 -54.70
N HIS A 2 -46.42 -6.70 -53.89
CA HIS A 2 -46.45 -6.80 -52.43
C HIS A 2 -45.71 -5.60 -51.82
N ASN A 3 -46.21 -5.14 -50.68
CA ASN A 3 -45.94 -3.92 -49.90
C ASN A 3 -46.65 -2.62 -50.36
N PRO A 4 -47.06 -1.72 -49.43
CA PRO A 4 -46.41 -1.44 -48.13
C PRO A 4 -47.34 -1.17 -46.91
N ARG A 5 -46.79 -1.19 -45.69
CA ARG A 5 -47.28 -0.44 -44.50
C ARG A 5 -46.13 -0.01 -43.58
N PRO A 6 -46.30 1.07 -42.78
CA PRO A 6 -45.30 2.12 -42.64
C PRO A 6 -44.62 2.21 -41.27
N THR A 7 -43.43 2.83 -41.31
CA THR A 7 -42.79 3.81 -40.40
C THR A 7 -43.07 3.75 -38.89
N LEU A 8 -42.00 3.73 -38.08
CA LEU A 8 -41.68 4.70 -37.00
C LEU A 8 -40.44 4.22 -36.20
N ARG A 9 -39.27 4.83 -36.44
CA ARG A 9 -38.25 5.13 -35.39
C ARG A 9 -38.64 6.50 -34.78
N PRO A 10 -38.15 6.99 -33.62
CA PRO A 10 -36.96 6.58 -32.85
C PRO A 10 -37.14 6.61 -31.31
N THR A 11 -36.25 6.01 -30.51
CA THR A 11 -36.01 6.53 -29.13
C THR A 11 -34.63 6.12 -28.61
N GLN A 12 -33.72 7.09 -28.55
CA GLN A 12 -32.59 7.07 -27.63
C GLN A 12 -33.10 7.21 -26.18
N PRO A 13 -32.48 6.56 -25.20
CA PRO A 13 -32.45 7.11 -23.85
C PRO A 13 -31.19 7.97 -23.66
N SER A 14 -31.38 9.28 -23.75
CA SER A 14 -30.41 10.29 -23.31
C SER A 14 -30.53 10.54 -21.79
N ARG A 15 -29.40 10.35 -21.08
CA ARG A 15 -28.91 11.04 -19.86
C ARG A 15 -29.84 11.24 -18.65
N LEU A 16 -29.49 10.58 -17.53
CA LEU A 16 -29.51 11.11 -16.15
C LEU A 16 -28.25 10.55 -15.45
N ARG A 17 -27.14 11.28 -15.36
CA ARG A 17 -26.68 12.08 -14.20
C ARG A 17 -26.93 11.44 -12.81
N SER A 18 -25.86 10.86 -12.26
CA SER A 18 -25.40 10.87 -10.87
C SER A 18 -26.31 10.33 -9.75
N GLU A 19 -26.00 9.15 -9.21
CA GLU A 19 -25.84 8.99 -7.75
C GLU A 19 -25.05 7.74 -7.36
N LYS A 20 -24.38 7.85 -6.21
CA LYS A 20 -23.35 6.98 -5.66
C LYS A 20 -23.92 5.63 -5.21
N SER A 21 -23.15 4.56 -5.39
CA SER A 21 -23.08 3.49 -4.38
C SER A 21 -21.65 2.96 -4.32
N HIS A 22 -21.03 3.30 -3.20
CA HIS A 22 -19.69 2.94 -2.77
C HIS A 22 -19.64 1.43 -2.53
N VAL A 23 -18.91 0.69 -3.37
CA VAL A 23 -18.44 -0.65 -3.04
C VAL A 23 -16.95 -0.54 -2.84
N SER A 24 -16.51 -0.50 -1.59
CA SER A 24 -15.09 -0.55 -1.24
C SER A 24 -14.56 -1.92 -1.67
N PRO A 25 -13.53 -2.02 -2.54
CA PRO A 25 -12.88 -3.30 -2.80
C PRO A 25 -11.87 -3.66 -1.70
N PHE A 26 -12.20 -3.36 -0.44
CA PHE A 26 -11.41 -3.77 0.73
C PHE A 26 -11.68 -5.25 1.08
N GLU A 27 -11.75 -6.10 0.07
CA GLU A 27 -11.70 -7.55 0.19
C GLU A 27 -10.57 -8.05 -0.71
N GLY A 28 -9.49 -8.55 -0.11
CA GLY A 28 -8.46 -9.25 -0.88
C GLY A 28 -7.00 -9.05 -0.48
N ARG A 29 -6.68 -8.62 0.75
CA ARG A 29 -5.29 -8.67 1.26
C ARG A 29 -5.05 -9.71 2.34
N GLY A 30 -5.74 -10.84 2.24
CA GLY A 30 -5.19 -12.11 2.71
C GLY A 30 -4.02 -12.50 1.81
N ARG A 31 -2.83 -11.92 2.03
CA ARG A 31 -1.60 -12.45 1.46
C ARG A 31 -1.33 -13.79 2.14
N SER A 32 -1.92 -14.85 1.59
CA SER A 32 -1.79 -16.23 2.03
C SER A 32 -0.33 -16.53 2.35
N ARG A 33 -0.08 -16.96 3.59
CA ARG A 33 1.21 -17.46 4.09
C ARG A 33 1.83 -18.50 3.14
N GLU A 34 1.01 -19.16 2.32
CA GLU A 34 1.43 -20.14 1.33
C GLU A 34 2.15 -19.55 0.10
N ALA A 35 1.85 -18.31 -0.30
CA ALA A 35 2.54 -17.65 -1.43
C ALA A 35 3.95 -17.17 -1.06
N ALA A 36 4.17 -16.84 0.21
CA ALA A 36 5.50 -16.49 0.71
C ALA A 36 6.46 -17.68 0.58
N ARG A 37 6.04 -18.90 1.01
CA ARG A 37 6.89 -20.10 1.13
C ARG A 37 7.65 -20.53 -0.14
N ARG A 38 7.15 -20.28 -1.36
CA ARG A 38 7.81 -20.77 -2.59
C ARG A 38 8.96 -19.89 -3.10
N VAL A 39 9.18 -18.71 -2.51
CA VAL A 39 10.21 -17.74 -2.96
C VAL A 39 11.34 -17.59 -1.93
N HIS A 40 11.40 -18.44 -0.90
CA HIS A 40 12.41 -18.34 0.18
C HIS A 40 13.74 -19.06 -0.09
N HIS A 41 14.04 -19.52 -1.31
CA HIS A 41 15.33 -20.18 -1.57
C HIS A 41 16.45 -19.19 -1.97
N ARG A 42 16.14 -17.92 -2.21
CA ARG A 42 17.14 -16.85 -2.44
C ARG A 42 16.75 -15.61 -1.65
N ILE A 43 16.53 -15.75 -0.35
CA ILE A 43 16.35 -14.57 0.50
C ILE A 43 17.67 -13.82 0.49
N ASN A 44 17.66 -12.65 -0.14
CA ASN A 44 18.83 -11.79 -0.21
C ASN A 44 19.11 -11.33 1.24
N PRO A 45 20.20 -11.76 1.90
CA PRO A 45 20.43 -11.48 3.32
C PRO A 45 20.46 -9.97 3.60
N ASP A 46 20.82 -9.19 2.59
CA ASP A 46 20.83 -7.73 2.64
C ASP A 46 19.42 -7.15 2.88
N ARG A 47 18.37 -7.74 2.28
CA ARG A 47 16.99 -7.28 2.42
C ARG A 47 16.42 -7.53 3.81
N GLU A 48 16.67 -8.70 4.39
CA GLU A 48 16.23 -8.99 5.76
C GLU A 48 16.95 -8.12 6.78
N ALA A 49 18.26 -7.94 6.61
CA ALA A 49 19.05 -7.03 7.45
C ALA A 49 18.56 -5.58 7.33
N PHE A 50 18.19 -5.14 6.12
CA PHE A 50 17.59 -3.83 5.90
C PHE A 50 16.24 -3.69 6.60
N LEU A 51 15.34 -4.67 6.47
CA LEU A 51 14.01 -4.64 7.10
C LEU A 51 14.10 -4.64 8.63
N ARG A 52 15.05 -5.39 9.19
CA ARG A 52 15.30 -5.40 10.64
C ARG A 52 15.80 -4.03 11.12
N ARG A 53 16.77 -3.42 10.42
CA ARG A 53 17.27 -2.07 10.74
C ARG A 53 16.17 -1.02 10.59
N TRP A 54 15.34 -1.14 9.55
CA TRP A 54 14.18 -0.26 9.34
C TRP A 54 13.16 -0.35 10.47
N SER A 55 12.81 -1.57 10.89
CA SER A 55 11.95 -1.82 12.06
C SER A 55 12.53 -1.18 13.32
N LEU A 56 13.83 -1.39 13.58
CA LEU A 56 14.51 -0.81 14.74
C LEU A 56 14.53 0.72 14.68
N LEU A 57 14.71 1.30 13.49
CA LEU A 57 14.62 2.74 13.27
C LEU A 57 13.24 3.26 13.66
N MET A 58 12.15 2.62 13.23
CA MET A 58 10.80 3.01 13.59
C MET A 58 10.56 2.91 15.10
N ILE A 59 10.96 1.81 15.73
CA ILE A 59 10.81 1.59 17.18
C ILE A 59 11.61 2.63 17.98
N SER A 60 12.81 2.99 17.52
CA SER A 60 13.65 3.98 18.20
C SER A 60 13.19 5.43 18.00
N SER A 61 12.48 5.71 16.90
CA SER A 61 12.09 7.06 16.51
C SER A 61 10.68 7.42 16.97
N PHE A 62 9.80 6.44 17.15
CA PHE A 62 8.39 6.66 17.46
C PHE A 62 7.94 5.84 18.64
N SER A 63 7.24 6.49 19.59
CA SER A 63 6.65 5.83 20.75
C SER A 63 5.45 4.95 20.40
N SER A 64 4.80 5.18 19.25
CA SER A 64 3.63 4.42 18.81
C SER A 64 3.52 4.32 17.29
N ARG A 65 2.76 3.32 16.83
CA ARG A 65 2.54 3.05 15.40
C ARG A 65 1.65 4.10 14.75
N GLU A 66 0.74 4.69 15.51
CA GLU A 66 -0.14 5.79 15.09
C GLU A 66 0.66 7.06 14.80
N ILE A 67 1.62 7.41 15.66
CA ILE A 67 2.50 8.57 15.45
C ILE A 67 3.33 8.37 14.19
N CYS A 68 3.87 7.16 13.99
CA CYS A 68 4.58 6.82 12.76
C CYS A 68 3.69 6.94 11.51
N ALA A 69 2.43 6.49 11.59
CA ALA A 69 1.48 6.60 10.49
C ALA A 69 1.21 8.06 10.10
N VAL A 70 0.98 8.93 11.09
CA VAL A 70 0.77 10.38 10.86
C VAL A 70 2.04 11.05 10.34
N HIS A 71 3.21 10.71 10.89
CA HIS A 71 4.49 11.30 10.49
C HIS A 71 4.83 11.04 9.02
N PHE A 72 4.58 9.82 8.53
CA PHE A 72 4.88 9.43 7.16
C PHE A 72 3.70 9.56 6.18
N ASP A 73 2.54 10.05 6.66
CA ASP A 73 1.28 10.09 5.91
C ASP A 73 0.91 8.72 5.29
N VAL A 74 1.05 7.66 6.10
CA VAL A 74 0.74 6.28 5.69
C VAL A 74 -0.41 5.70 6.52
N THR A 75 -0.99 4.61 6.04
CA THR A 75 -2.00 3.89 6.81
C THR A 75 -1.42 3.25 8.06
N PHE A 76 -2.23 3.13 9.12
CA PHE A 76 -1.83 2.44 10.35
C PHE A 76 -1.26 1.04 10.11
N GLN A 77 -1.88 0.27 9.21
CA GLN A 77 -1.38 -1.06 8.84
C GLN A 77 0.01 -1.01 8.21
N THR A 78 0.34 0.04 7.45
CA THR A 78 1.68 0.22 6.87
C THR A 78 2.69 0.51 7.96
N ALA A 79 2.35 1.36 8.92
CA ALA A 79 3.17 1.58 10.10
C ALA A 79 3.39 0.29 10.91
N CYS A 80 2.35 -0.51 11.16
CA CYS A 80 2.51 -1.83 11.78
C CYS A 80 3.50 -2.71 11.01
N ASN A 81 3.33 -2.80 9.68
CA ASN A 81 4.22 -3.60 8.84
C ASN A 81 5.68 -3.12 8.87
N TRP A 82 5.93 -1.83 9.06
CA TRP A 82 7.28 -1.30 9.21
C TRP A 82 7.88 -1.62 10.57
N PHE A 83 7.08 -1.50 11.64
CA PHE A 83 7.49 -1.93 12.99
C PHE A 83 7.80 -3.43 13.04
N ASP A 84 7.02 -4.26 12.35
CA ASP A 84 7.23 -5.70 12.32
C ASP A 84 8.29 -6.14 11.27
N GLY A 85 8.84 -5.21 10.49
CA GLY A 85 9.83 -5.53 9.44
C GLY A 85 9.27 -6.33 8.26
N ASN A 86 7.95 -6.32 8.06
CA ASN A 86 7.25 -7.12 7.05
C ASN A 86 7.14 -6.43 5.68
N CYS A 87 7.36 -5.12 5.62
CA CYS A 87 7.28 -4.35 4.38
C CYS A 87 8.44 -3.36 4.26
N SER A 88 8.99 -3.24 3.05
CA SER A 88 9.98 -2.21 2.75
C SER A 88 9.27 -0.87 2.54
N PRO A 89 9.82 0.25 3.06
CA PRO A 89 9.42 1.58 2.61
C PRO A 89 9.75 1.79 1.13
N TYR A 90 9.04 2.74 0.52
CA TYR A 90 9.34 3.25 -0.81
C TYR A 90 10.35 4.40 -0.75
N GLY A 91 11.02 4.69 -1.87
CA GLY A 91 12.11 5.67 -1.92
C GLY A 91 11.78 7.05 -1.33
N HIS A 92 10.57 7.56 -1.51
CA HIS A 92 10.16 8.85 -0.94
C HIS A 92 10.00 8.81 0.59
N HIS A 93 9.53 7.70 1.17
CA HIS A 93 9.49 7.53 2.63
C HIS A 93 10.90 7.36 3.21
N VAL A 94 11.80 6.69 2.46
CA VAL A 94 13.21 6.59 2.84
C VAL A 94 13.86 7.96 2.85
N ASP A 95 13.68 8.75 1.79
CA ASP A 95 14.18 10.12 1.71
C ASP A 95 13.61 11.02 2.82
N HIS A 96 12.32 10.90 3.12
CA HIS A 96 11.71 11.59 4.24
C HIS A 96 12.30 11.16 5.59
N ALA A 97 12.55 9.86 5.79
CA ALA A 97 13.18 9.35 7.01
C ALA A 97 14.62 9.85 7.17
N VAL A 98 15.41 9.90 6.08
CA VAL A 98 16.77 10.46 6.09
C VAL A 98 16.77 11.92 6.53
N ARG A 99 15.76 12.70 6.12
CA ARG A 99 15.66 14.12 6.45
C ARG A 99 15.08 14.41 7.83
N THR A 100 14.24 13.51 8.37
CA THR A 100 13.48 13.78 9.60
C THR A 100 13.93 12.97 10.81
N LEU A 101 14.58 11.82 10.62
CA LEU A 101 14.96 10.94 11.72
C LEU A 101 16.44 11.12 12.09
N PRO A 102 16.75 11.57 13.33
CA PRO A 102 18.11 11.93 13.71
C PRO A 102 19.08 10.73 13.73
N ARG A 103 18.57 9.52 13.99
CA ARG A 103 19.37 8.29 14.13
C ARG A 103 19.35 7.39 12.90
N TYR A 104 18.88 7.93 11.76
CA TYR A 104 18.75 7.17 10.52
C TYR A 104 20.07 6.49 10.13
N VAL A 105 21.14 7.27 10.00
CA VAL A 105 22.42 6.79 9.50
C VAL A 105 23.06 5.78 10.46
N GLU A 106 23.00 6.03 11.76
CA GLU A 106 23.54 5.13 12.79
C GLU A 106 22.88 3.75 12.71
N ILE A 107 21.55 3.72 12.77
CA ILE A 107 20.77 2.48 12.79
C ILE A 107 20.86 1.74 11.44
N MET A 108 20.80 2.49 10.34
CA MET A 108 20.88 1.90 9.00
C MET A 108 22.28 1.43 8.64
N THR A 109 23.34 1.97 9.22
CA THR A 109 24.72 1.47 9.03
C THR A 109 25.11 0.38 10.03
N GLY A 110 24.29 0.16 11.07
CA GLY A 110 24.53 -0.87 12.09
C GLY A 110 25.70 -0.53 13.02
N LYS A 111 25.95 0.76 13.24
CA LYS A 111 27.00 1.28 14.11
C LYS A 111 26.46 1.69 15.47
#